data_AF-A0A662Q2D4-F1
#
_entry.id   AF-A0A662Q2D4-F1
#
_cell.length_a   1.000
_cell.length_b   1.000
_cell.length_c   1.000
_cell.angle_alpha   90.00
_cell.angle_beta   90.00
_cell.angle_gamma   90.00
#
_symmetry.space_group_name_H-M   'P 1'
#
loop_
_entity.id
_entity.type
_entity.pdbx_description
1 polymer ?
#
loop_
_entity_poly.entity_id
_entity_poly.type
_entity_poly.pdbx_seq_one_letter_code
_entity_poly.pdbx_strand_id
1 'polypeptide(L)' 'MRSLSRIPIRVAFEGAGEYEGELVRFYAPITVQQLLKLLPIEGAVAKWDYAVYFQIDLRRGAEREVK' A
#
# COMPACT_ATOMS: atom_id res chain seq x y z
N MET A 1 -19.59 11.07 6.23
CA MET A 1 -18.83 11.50 5.04
C MET A 1 -17.45 10.84 5.12
N ARG A 2 -17.13 9.84 4.30
CA ARG A 2 -15.79 9.23 4.31
C ARG A 2 -14.80 10.32 3.88
N SER A 3 -13.76 10.56 4.68
CA SER A 3 -12.80 11.63 4.39
C SER A 3 -12.01 11.26 3.12
N LEU A 4 -11.84 12.20 2.19
CA LEU A 4 -11.02 12.00 0.98
C LEU A 4 -9.56 11.64 1.30
N SER A 5 -9.15 11.83 2.56
CA SER A 5 -7.80 11.60 3.05
C SER A 5 -7.53 10.16 3.48
N ARG A 6 -8.57 9.35 3.75
CA ARG A 6 -8.46 7.93 4.13
C ARG A 6 -9.17 7.07 3.09
N ILE A 7 -8.39 6.29 2.35
CA ILE A 7 -8.95 5.38 1.33
C ILE A 7 -8.95 3.96 1.89
N PRO A 8 -10.13 3.34 2.07
CA PRO A 8 -10.20 1.95 2.51
C PRO A 8 -9.66 1.03 1.42
N ILE A 9 -8.89 0.03 1.84
CA ILE A 9 -8.37 -1.03 1.00
C ILE A 9 -8.65 -2.38 1.63
N ARG A 10 -8.61 -3.42 0.80
CA ARG A 10 -8.70 -4.81 1.24
C ARG A 10 -7.42 -5.52 0.85
N VAL A 11 -6.86 -6.29 1.76
CA VAL A 11 -5.68 -7.13 1.55
C VAL A 11 -6.10 -8.58 1.73
N ALA A 12 -5.85 -9.41 0.73
CA ALA A 12 -6.16 -10.83 0.78
C ALA A 12 -4.86 -11.64 0.76
N PHE A 13 -4.75 -12.60 1.68
CA PHE A 13 -3.65 -13.55 1.75
C PHE A 13 -4.18 -14.96 1.49
N GLU A 14 -3.55 -15.66 0.56
CA GLU A 14 -3.84 -17.06 0.33
C GLU A 14 -3.58 -17.88 1.60
N GLY A 15 -4.58 -18.63 2.04
CA GLY A 15 -4.52 -19.47 3.26
C GLY A 15 -4.64 -18.71 4.59
N ALA A 16 -4.66 -17.36 4.60
CA ALA A 16 -4.82 -16.57 5.82
C ALA A 16 -6.06 -15.65 5.84
N GLY A 17 -6.71 -15.44 4.68
CA GLY A 17 -7.99 -14.74 4.58
C GLY A 17 -7.86 -13.28 4.17
N GLU A 18 -8.91 -12.49 4.43
CA GLU A 18 -9.01 -11.09 4.03
C GLU A 18 -8.95 -10.16 5.24
N TYR A 19 -8.25 -9.04 5.07
CA TYR A 19 -8.05 -8.01 6.08
C TYR A 19 -8.41 -6.65 5.52
N GLU A 20 -8.99 -5.81 6.37
CA GLU A 20 -9.30 -4.42 6.06
C GLU A 20 -8.12 -3.51 6.45
N GLY A 21 -7.92 -2.45 5.68
CA GLY A 21 -6.91 -1.44 5.96
C GLY A 21 -7.25 -0.11 5.30
N GLU A 22 -6.40 0.89 5.54
CA GLU A 22 -6.59 2.22 4.97
C GLU A 22 -5.26 2.82 4.49
N LEU A 23 -5.28 3.40 3.30
CA LEU A 23 -4.23 4.29 2.82
C LEU A 23 -4.53 5.72 3.30
N VAL A 24 -3.61 6.29 4.08
CA VAL A 24 -3.75 7.65 4.63
C VAL A 24 -2.98 8.65 3.75
N ARG A 25 -3.70 9.30 2.83
CA ARG A 25 -3.15 10.26 1.86
C ARG A 25 -2.45 11.46 2.51
N PHE A 26 -2.84 11.82 3.73
CA PHE A 26 -2.23 12.94 4.46
C PHE A 26 -0.72 12.74 4.70
N TYR A 27 -0.28 11.51 5.00
CA TYR A 27 1.14 11.24 5.27
C TYR A 27 1.99 11.12 4.01
N ALA A 28 1.40 10.62 2.93
CA ALA A 28 2.15 10.24 1.73
C ALA A 28 1.30 10.44 0.45
N PRO A 29 0.96 11.69 0.09
CA PRO A 29 -0.04 11.98 -0.94
C PRO A 29 0.32 11.45 -2.34
N ILE A 30 1.58 11.55 -2.75
CA ILE A 30 2.08 11.01 -4.02
C ILE A 30 2.14 9.47 -3.92
N THR A 31 2.58 8.90 -2.79
CA THR A 31 2.69 7.43 -2.65
C THR A 31 1.33 6.80 -2.83
N VAL A 32 0.35 7.33 -2.10
CA VAL A 32 -1.02 6.86 -2.15
C VAL A 32 -1.59 7.00 -3.55
N GLN A 33 -1.37 8.12 -4.24
CA GLN A 33 -1.84 8.29 -5.62
C GLN A 33 -1.25 7.26 -6.59
N GLN A 34 0.02 6.91 -6.46
CA GLN A 34 0.66 5.90 -7.33
C GLN A 34 0.13 4.50 -7.03
N LEU A 35 0.02 4.13 -5.74
CA LEU A 35 -0.55 2.83 -5.36
C LEU A 35 -1.98 2.67 -5.88
N LEU A 36 -2.82 3.71 -5.78
CA LEU A 36 -4.19 3.66 -6.29
C LEU A 36 -4.27 3.42 -7.81
N LYS A 37 -3.28 3.91 -8.58
CA LYS A 37 -3.21 3.66 -10.03
C LYS A 37 -2.74 2.25 -10.38
N LEU A 38 -2.04 1.59 -9.46
CA LEU A 38 -1.53 0.23 -9.63
C LEU A 38 -2.50 -0.85 -9.17
N LEU A 39 -3.57 -0.49 -8.44
CA LEU A 39 -4.54 -1.48 -7.96
C LEU A 39 -5.28 -2.16 -9.13
N PRO A 40 -5.54 -3.48 -9.04
CA PRO A 40 -5.13 -4.39 -7.97
C PRO A 40 -3.64 -4.73 -8.04
N ILE A 41 -2.99 -4.83 -6.88
CA ILE A 41 -1.58 -5.18 -6.78
C ILE A 41 -1.47 -6.59 -6.20
N GLU A 42 -0.73 -7.46 -6.89
CA GLU A 42 -0.52 -8.86 -6.52
C GLU A 42 0.98 -9.17 -6.47
N GLY A 43 1.38 -10.14 -5.64
CA GLY A 43 2.77 -10.55 -5.53
C GLY A 43 2.99 -11.65 -4.50
N ALA A 44 4.19 -12.25 -4.53
CA ALA A 44 4.59 -13.23 -3.55
C ALA A 44 4.99 -12.55 -2.23
N VAL A 45 4.39 -13.00 -1.13
CA VAL A 45 4.67 -12.47 0.20
C VAL A 45 5.95 -13.08 0.79
N ALA A 46 6.78 -12.24 1.39
CA ALA A 46 7.91 -12.61 2.21
C ALA A 46 7.67 -12.16 3.66
N LYS A 47 8.22 -12.92 4.61
CA LYS A 47 8.17 -12.60 6.04
C LYS A 47 9.46 -11.90 6.47
N TRP A 48 9.35 -10.85 7.26
CA TRP A 48 10.45 -10.15 7.91
C TRP A 48 10.09 -9.89 9.37
N ASP A 49 10.70 -10.63 10.30
CA ASP A 49 10.49 -10.49 11.74
C ASP A 49 9.00 -10.40 12.12
N TYR A 50 8.50 -9.21 12.43
CA TYR A 50 7.10 -8.95 12.80
C TYR A 50 6.18 -8.53 11.63
N ALA A 51 6.71 -8.42 10.41
CA ALA A 51 6.02 -7.88 9.24
C ALA A 51 6.00 -8.84 8.06
N VAL A 52 5.08 -8.58 7.13
CA VAL A 52 5.06 -9.18 5.80
C VAL A 52 5.17 -8.09 4.75
N TYR A 53 5.84 -8.42 3.65
CA TYR A 53 6.01 -7.50 2.53
C TYR A 53 6.03 -8.29 1.22
N PHE A 54 5.76 -7.61 0.12
CA PHE A 54 5.89 -8.16 -1.22
C PHE A 54 6.41 -7.05 -2.14
N GLN A 55 7.12 -7.45 -3.20
CA GLN A 55 7.69 -6.50 -4.14
C GLN A 55 6.66 -6.11 -5.20
N ILE A 56 6.66 -4.83 -5.57
CA ILE A 56 5.82 -4.26 -6.64
C ILE A 56 6.74 -3.53 -7.62
N ASP A 57 6.31 -3.38 -8.88
CA ASP A 57 7.05 -2.60 -9.87
C ASP A 57 6.78 -1.09 -9.73
N LEU A 58 7.19 -0.53 -8.58
CA LEU A 58 7.12 0.90 -8.30
C LEU A 58 8.50 1.39 -7.84
N ARG A 59 9.20 2.11 -8.72
CA ARG A 59 10.50 2.71 -8.39
C ARG A 59 10.32 4.15 -7.97
N ARG A 60 10.75 4.47 -6.74
CA ARG A 60 10.56 5.79 -6.14
C ARG A 60 11.40 5.96 -4.86
N GLY A 61 11.78 7.20 -4.56
CA GLY A 61 12.37 7.59 -3.27
C GLY A 61 11.35 7.91 -2.16
N ALA A 62 11.81 8.53 -1.08
CA ALA A 62 10.92 9.06 -0.05
C ALA A 62 9.89 10.06 -0.64
N GLU A 63 8.84 10.41 0.12
CA GLU A 63 7.75 11.31 -0.31
C GLU A 63 8.19 12.71 -0.78
N ARG A 64 9.44 13.07 -0.52
CA ARG A 64 10.11 14.20 -1.16
C ARG A 64 11.30 13.67 -1.96
N GLU A 65 11.57 14.31 -3.11
CA GLU A 65 12.81 14.11 -3.84
C GLU A 65 14.00 14.19 -2.87
N VAL A 66 14.86 13.18 -2.90
CA VAL A 66 16.26 13.38 -2.55
C VAL A 66 16.84 14.17 -3.73
N LYS A 67 17.03 15.47 -3.52
CA LYS A 67 18.11 16.21 -4.16
C LYS A 67 19.27 16.27 -3.17
#